data_AF-V6SVC4-F1
#
_entry.id   AF-V6SVC4-F1
#
_cell.length_a   1.000
_cell.length_b   1.000
_cell.length_c   1.000
_cell.angle_alpha   90.00
_cell.angle_beta   90.00
_cell.angle_gamma   90.00
#
_symmetry.space_group_name_H-M   'P 1'
#
loop_
_entity.id
_entity.type
_entity.pdbx_description
1 polymer ?
#
loop_
_entity_poly.entity_id
_entity_poly.type
_entity_poly.pdbx_seq_one_letter_code
_entity_poly.pdbx_strand_id
1 'polypeptide(L)'
;MFYNFSIYVSFFFNILFVILIIRTFALPYLKKWWNDYTDKKANEAYSKKEQELLDQGNQEFHFEKGRVRVFAKSLEQAKAQYNDMKHKLKKASR
;
A
#
# COMPACT_ATOMS: atom_id res chain seq x y z
N MET A 1 45.80 0.43 -31.81
CA MET A 1 44.90 -0.57 -31.18
C MET A 1 44.77 -0.38 -29.66
N PHE A 2 45.86 -0.22 -28.90
CA PHE A 2 45.82 -0.06 -27.43
C PHE A 2 45.02 1.15 -26.92
N TYR A 3 45.06 2.29 -27.61
CA TYR A 3 44.33 3.50 -27.21
C TYR A 3 42.81 3.32 -27.22
N ASN A 4 42.28 2.73 -28.31
CA ASN A 4 40.85 2.43 -28.41
C ASN A 4 40.41 1.39 -27.36
N PHE A 5 41.25 0.39 -27.08
CA PHE A 5 40.99 -0.59 -26.03
C PHE A 5 40.85 0.07 -24.65
N SER A 6 41.75 0.98 -24.28
CA SER A 6 41.68 1.69 -23.00
C SER A 6 40.42 2.55 -22.89
N ILE A 7 39.99 3.19 -23.98
CA ILE A 7 38.76 4.00 -24.00
C ILE A 7 37.54 3.12 -23.70
N TYR A 8 37.41 1.97 -24.37
CA TYR A 8 36.27 1.07 -24.16
C TYR A 8 36.23 0.51 -22.72
N VAL A 9 37.39 0.18 -22.16
CA VAL A 9 37.50 -0.29 -20.77
C VAL A 9 37.07 0.81 -19.79
N SER A 10 37.52 2.04 -19.98
CA SER A 10 37.11 3.17 -19.14
C SER A 10 35.61 3.46 -19.24
N PHE A 11 35.00 3.37 -20.43
CA PHE A 11 33.54 3.51 -20.59
C PHE A 11 32.79 2.39 -19.86
N PHE A 12 33.26 1.15 -19.96
CA PHE A 12 32.65 0.00 -19.28
C PHE A 12 32.64 0.18 -17.76
N PHE A 13 33.75 0.61 -17.17
CA PHE A 13 33.81 0.87 -15.73
C PHE A 13 32.96 2.07 -15.29
N ASN A 14 32.87 3.13 -16.11
CA ASN A 14 31.96 4.24 -15.83
C ASN A 14 30.49 3.79 -15.83
N ILE A 15 30.08 2.98 -16.81
CA ILE A 15 28.72 2.43 -16.87
C ILE A 15 28.44 1.55 -15.64
N LEU A 16 29.38 0.66 -15.28
CA LEU A 16 29.25 -0.17 -14.07
C LEU A 16 29.13 0.69 -12.80
N PHE A 17 29.92 1.75 -12.69
CA PHE A 17 29.87 2.66 -11.54
C PHE A 17 28.52 3.37 -11.43
N VAL A 18 27.98 3.87 -12.55
CA VAL A 18 26.64 4.49 -12.58
C VAL A 18 25.55 3.48 -12.19
N ILE A 19 25.63 2.24 -12.70
CA ILE A 19 24.68 1.17 -12.34
C ILE A 19 24.75 0.86 -10.84
N LEU A 20 25.94 0.83 -10.24
CA LEU A 20 26.12 0.60 -8.81
C LEU A 20 25.55 1.74 -7.97
N ILE A 21 25.70 2.99 -8.40
CA ILE A 21 25.09 4.16 -7.73
C ILE A 21 23.57 4.06 -7.79
N ILE A 22 22.99 3.79 -8.97
CA ILE A 22 21.53 3.65 -9.14
C ILE A 22 21.01 2.51 -8.27
N ARG A 23 21.70 1.36 -8.26
CA ARG A 23 21.30 0.21 -7.44
C ARG A 23 21.32 0.53 -5.94
N THR A 24 22.34 1.25 -5.48
CA THR A 24 22.52 1.55 -4.05
C THR A 24 21.57 2.64 -3.56
N PHE A 25 21.37 3.70 -4.34
CA PHE A 25 20.64 4.89 -3.89
C PHE A 25 19.24 5.01 -4.53
N ALA A 26 19.09 4.73 -5.82
CA ALA A 26 17.82 4.97 -6.52
C ALA A 26 16.79 3.88 -6.22
N LEU A 27 17.17 2.60 -6.17
CA LEU A 27 16.23 1.50 -5.89
C LEU A 27 15.49 1.62 -4.54
N PRO A 28 16.16 1.86 -3.39
CA PRO A 28 15.43 2.01 -2.12
C PRO A 28 14.54 3.25 -2.11
N TYR A 29 14.97 4.34 -2.76
CA TYR A 29 14.18 5.57 -2.85
C TYR A 29 12.94 5.39 -3.73
N LEU A 30 13.09 4.78 -4.90
CA LEU A 30 11.99 4.42 -5.81
C LEU A 30 11.02 3.44 -5.15
N LYS A 31 11.52 2.44 -4.43
CA LYS A 31 10.66 1.49 -3.70
C LYS A 31 9.84 2.18 -2.61
N LYS A 32 10.47 3.08 -1.83
CA LYS A 32 9.76 3.86 -0.80
C LYS A 32 8.72 4.79 -1.44
N TRP A 33 9.09 5.51 -2.49
CA TRP A 33 8.18 6.40 -3.22
C TRP A 33 7.00 5.65 -3.83
N TRP A 34 7.23 4.48 -4.43
CA TRP A 34 6.17 3.63 -4.97
C TRP A 34 5.21 3.20 -3.86
N ASN A 35 5.73 2.68 -2.74
CA ASN A 35 4.91 2.26 -1.61
C ASN A 35 4.06 3.42 -1.07
N ASP A 36 4.67 4.59 -0.87
CA ASP A 36 3.97 5.80 -0.40
C ASP A 36 2.86 6.23 -1.39
N TYR A 37 3.09 6.10 -2.70
CA TYR A 37 2.10 6.40 -3.73
C TYR A 37 0.94 5.40 -3.72
N THR A 38 1.23 4.09 -3.60
CA THR A 38 0.20 3.06 -3.51
C THR A 38 -0.63 3.17 -2.23
N ASP A 39 0.00 3.48 -1.10
CA ASP A 39 -0.69 3.66 0.18
C ASP A 39 -1.60 4.89 0.17
N LYS A 40 -1.16 6.00 -0.43
CA LYS A 40 -2.01 7.18 -0.65
C LYS A 40 -3.23 6.85 -1.49
N LYS A 41 -3.04 6.15 -2.62
CA LYS A 41 -4.14 5.75 -3.50
C LYS A 41 -5.13 4.81 -2.81
N ALA A 42 -4.63 3.91 -1.96
CA ALA A 42 -5.48 3.05 -1.15
C ALA A 42 -6.30 3.87 -0.14
N ASN A 43 -5.66 4.77 0.61
CA ASN A 43 -6.32 5.64 1.59
C ASN A 43 -7.38 6.55 0.95
N GLU A 44 -7.12 7.10 -0.24
CA GLU A 44 -8.11 7.88 -0.99
C GLU A 44 -9.33 7.03 -1.40
N ALA A 45 -9.11 5.78 -1.82
CA ALA A 45 -10.19 4.87 -2.15
C ALA A 45 -11.02 4.46 -0.92
N TYR A 46 -10.38 4.28 0.24
CA TYR A 46 -11.09 4.06 1.50
C TYR A 46 -11.91 5.28 1.91
N SER A 47 -11.32 6.48 1.89
CA SER A 47 -12.00 7.72 2.25
C SER A 47 -13.22 8.00 1.36
N LYS A 48 -13.13 7.74 0.05
CA LYS A 48 -14.29 7.85 -0.86
C LYS A 48 -15.41 6.88 -0.50
N LYS A 49 -15.08 5.62 -0.22
CA LYS A 49 -16.08 4.62 0.20
C LYS A 49 -16.71 4.96 1.55
N GLU A 50 -15.93 5.49 2.49
CA GLU A 50 -16.45 5.96 3.78
C GLU A 50 -17.44 7.11 3.57
N GLN A 51 -17.11 8.09 2.73
CA GLN A 51 -18.04 9.17 2.36
C GLN A 51 -19.31 8.63 1.68
N GLU A 52 -19.18 7.73 0.70
CA GLU A 52 -20.35 7.13 0.03
C GLU A 52 -21.27 6.40 1.02
N LEU A 53 -20.72 5.68 2.00
CA LEU A 53 -21.51 4.98 3.01
C LEU A 53 -22.21 5.95 3.96
N LEU A 54 -21.55 7.05 4.33
CA LEU A 54 -22.17 8.13 5.12
C LEU A 54 -23.28 8.83 4.33
N ASP A 55 -23.06 9.11 3.04
CA ASP A 55 -24.04 9.73 2.15
C ASP A 55 -25.29 8.84 1.94
N GLN A 56 -25.12 7.52 2.00
CA GLN A 56 -26.22 6.54 1.97
C GLN A 56 -27.05 6.49 3.27
N GLY A 57 -26.71 7.32 4.26
CA GLY A 57 -27.34 7.38 5.57
C GLY A 57 -26.91 6.26 6.51
N ASN A 58 -25.76 5.62 6.26
CA ASN A 58 -25.22 4.65 7.21
C ASN A 58 -24.54 5.38 8.37
N GLN A 59 -24.69 4.83 9.57
CA GLN A 59 -24.03 5.29 10.78
C GLN A 59 -22.77 4.48 11.04
N GLU A 60 -21.78 5.13 11.64
CA GLU A 60 -20.53 4.50 12.05
C GLU A 60 -20.70 3.83 13.41
N PHE A 61 -20.41 2.52 13.48
CA PHE A 61 -20.41 1.74 14.71
C PHE A 61 -19.00 1.23 15.02
N HIS A 62 -18.56 1.43 16.27
CA HIS A 62 -17.23 1.03 16.73
C HIS A 62 -17.30 -0.25 17.57
N PHE A 63 -16.48 -1.23 17.21
CA PHE A 63 -16.33 -2.50 17.91
C PHE A 63 -14.89 -2.67 18.41
N GLU A 64 -14.71 -3.55 19.41
CA GLU A 64 -13.40 -3.82 20.05
C GLU A 64 -12.65 -2.56 20.52
N LYS A 65 -13.30 -1.69 21.29
CA LYS A 65 -12.71 -0.44 21.79
C LYS A 65 -12.21 0.49 20.68
N GLY A 66 -12.91 0.51 19.53
CA GLY A 66 -12.60 1.40 18.40
C GLY A 66 -11.61 0.83 17.38
N ARG A 67 -11.16 -0.43 17.54
CA ARG A 67 -10.27 -1.07 16.56
C ARG A 67 -10.96 -1.44 15.25
N VAL A 68 -12.28 -1.65 15.29
CA VAL A 68 -13.07 -2.03 14.12
C VAL A 68 -14.20 -1.03 13.94
N ARG A 69 -14.32 -0.48 12.74
CA ARG A 69 -15.38 0.46 12.36
C ARG A 69 -16.24 -0.19 11.29
N VAL A 70 -17.56 -0.15 11.49
CA VAL A 70 -18.54 -0.76 10.58
C VAL A 70 -19.61 0.28 10.28
N PHE A 71 -19.87 0.53 9.00
CA PHE A 71 -20.89 1.46 8.56
C PHE A 71 -22.17 0.69 8.21
N ALA A 72 -23.26 0.95 8.93
CA ALA A 72 -24.56 0.31 8.68
C ALA A 72 -25.72 1.23 9.07
N LYS A 73 -26.94 0.93 8.60
CA LYS A 73 -28.13 1.73 8.93
C LYS A 73 -28.65 1.47 10.34
N SER A 74 -28.30 0.34 10.94
CA SER A 74 -28.71 -0.01 12.30
C SER A 74 -27.61 -0.78 13.05
N LEU A 75 -27.68 -0.71 14.39
CA LEU A 75 -26.77 -1.43 15.28
C LEU A 75 -26.83 -2.96 15.07
N GLU A 76 -28.01 -3.48 14.74
CA GLU A 76 -28.22 -4.92 14.53
C GLU A 76 -27.52 -5.39 13.24
N GLN A 77 -27.61 -4.61 12.17
CA GLN A 77 -26.87 -4.87 10.92
C GLN A 77 -25.36 -4.76 11.13
N ALA A 78 -24.91 -3.76 11.88
CA ALA A 78 -23.49 -3.58 12.20
C ALA A 78 -22.92 -4.79 12.98
N LYS A 79 -23.68 -5.30 13.97
CA LYS A 79 -23.30 -6.52 14.72
C LYS A 79 -23.25 -7.76 13.83
N ALA A 80 -24.21 -7.93 12.91
CA ALA A 80 -24.24 -9.05 11.99
C ALA A 80 -23.01 -9.05 11.06
N GLN A 81 -22.68 -7.89 10.47
CA GLN A 81 -21.49 -7.73 9.64
C GLN A 81 -20.19 -7.97 10.42
N TYR A 82 -20.11 -7.43 11.65
CA TYR A 82 -18.96 -7.64 12.52
C TYR A 82 -18.73 -9.14 12.85
N ASN A 83 -19.81 -9.86 13.15
CA ASN A 83 -19.75 -11.30 13.44
C ASN A 83 -19.37 -12.13 12.21
N ASP A 84 -19.91 -11.80 11.03
CA ASP A 84 -19.53 -12.46 9.77
C ASP A 84 -18.03 -12.23 9.46
N MET A 85 -17.54 -11.00 9.63
CA MET A 85 -16.12 -10.67 9.47
C MET A 85 -15.25 -11.51 10.42
N LYS A 86 -15.62 -11.60 11.70
CA LYS A 86 -14.90 -12.40 12.70
C LYS A 86 -14.89 -13.89 12.35
N HIS A 87 -15.99 -14.42 11.83
CA HIS A 87 -16.08 -15.81 11.41
C HIS A 87 -15.18 -16.10 10.19
N LYS A 88 -15.18 -15.22 9.19
CA LYS A 88 -14.31 -15.32 8.01
C LYS A 88 -12.83 -15.26 8.39
N LEU A 89 -12.44 -14.34 9.28
CA LEU A 89 -11.06 -14.22 9.78
C LEU A 89 -10.61 -15.51 10.48
N LYS A 90 -11.46 -16.10 11.33
CA LYS A 90 -11.17 -17.37 12.00
C LYS A 90 -11.00 -18.54 11.04
N LYS A 91 -11.71 -18.52 9.90
CA LYS A 91 -11.58 -19.55 8.85
C LYS A 91 -10.30 -19.38 8.04
N ALA A 92 -9.88 -18.14 7.77
CA ALA A 92 -8.65 -17.85 7.02
C ALA A 92 -7.37 -18.08 7.85
N SER A 93 -7.46 -18.07 9.18
CA SER A 93 -6.34 -18.35 10.09
C SER A 93 -6.13 -19.84 10.38
N ARG A 94 -6.88 -20.74 9.75
CA ARG A 94 -6.79 -22.20 9.87
C ARG A 94 -6.22 -22.78 8.59
#